data_AF-A0A428T634-F1
#
_entry.id   AF-A0A428T634-F1
#
_cell.length_a   1.000
_cell.length_b   1.000
_cell.length_c   1.000
_cell.angle_alpha   90.00
_cell.angle_beta   90.00
_cell.angle_gamma   90.00
#
_symmetry.space_group_name_H-M   'P 1'
#
loop_
_entity.id
_entity.type
_entity.pdbx_description
1 polymer ?
#
loop_
_entity_poly.entity_id
_entity_poly.type
_entity_poly.pdbx_seq_one_letter_code
_entity_poly.pdbx_strand_id
1 'polypeptide(L)'
;MVSSTGTHDPETGSFAAGPGLPADAAARRFVDAYFRNVNGAYPFVNQAKILENLETLGDLAQRLRDSQSTLLYLVMSIGCATLERASRVPRDTAKQFKVAYAEIIQECVCRDSIDSVQILMLLALYSLFDPAGALVYSIVGIAARQAITIGLTRRPADENTYPPAETELRHRLYWSIFALDRMMAVSQGLPVALPDNADVPFPGLTVEEFASGERITYARRLQTSRHVIQLRQLEGRILEQIHFRREAEIAELAPLDRRAMLSSLRATIEDWYSQGCLMSPLGGDNTTIHSS
;
A
#
# COMPACT_ATOMS: atom_id res chain seq x y z
N MET A 1 29.33 52.21 30.89
CA MET A 1 28.14 51.58 31.49
C MET A 1 27.04 51.71 30.46
N VAL A 2 26.51 50.69 29.79
CA VAL A 2 26.51 49.23 29.96
C VAL A 2 26.52 48.63 28.54
N SER A 3 27.34 47.61 28.33
CA SER A 3 27.38 46.79 27.11
C SER A 3 26.24 45.78 27.14
N SER A 4 25.53 45.60 26.02
CA SER A 4 24.72 44.40 25.78
C SER A 4 24.74 44.11 24.28
N THR A 5 25.76 43.34 23.90
CA THR A 5 25.84 42.62 22.63
C THR A 5 24.86 41.45 22.69
N GLY A 6 23.75 41.54 21.96
CA GLY A 6 22.87 40.41 21.72
C GLY A 6 23.56 39.42 20.77
N THR A 7 24.09 38.34 21.33
CA THR A 7 24.51 37.16 20.59
C THR A 7 23.27 36.45 20.06
N HIS A 8 23.04 36.56 18.75
CA HIS A 8 22.21 35.61 18.02
C HIS A 8 22.99 34.30 17.95
N ASP A 9 22.66 33.36 18.84
CA ASP A 9 23.04 31.96 18.66
C ASP A 9 22.23 31.40 17.48
N PRO A 10 22.87 30.89 16.41
CA PRO A 10 22.19 30.02 15.50
C PRO A 10 22.00 28.69 16.23
N GLU A 11 20.76 28.35 16.57
CA GLU A 11 20.41 26.97 16.88
C GLU A 11 20.73 26.11 15.66
N THR A 12 21.96 25.63 15.59
CA THR A 12 22.37 24.52 14.75
C THR A 12 21.49 23.35 15.17
N GLY A 13 20.48 23.05 14.35
CA GLY A 13 19.63 21.87 14.45
C GLY A 13 20.49 20.62 14.45
N SER A 14 20.91 20.20 15.64
CA SER A 14 21.48 18.89 15.88
C SER A 14 20.33 17.90 15.73
N PHE A 15 20.29 17.24 14.58
CA PHE A 15 19.36 16.16 14.29
C PHE A 15 19.63 15.03 15.29
N ALA A 16 18.82 14.97 16.34
CA ALA A 16 18.84 13.89 17.30
C ALA A 16 18.59 12.56 16.56
N ALA A 17 19.58 11.68 16.61
CA ALA A 17 19.42 10.29 16.21
C ALA A 17 18.20 9.70 16.94
N GLY A 18 17.24 9.18 16.18
CA GLY A 18 16.03 8.55 16.72
C GLY A 18 16.36 7.35 17.63
N PRO A 19 15.38 6.90 18.43
CA PRO A 19 15.57 5.80 19.38
C PRO A 19 16.06 4.54 18.65
N GLY A 20 17.04 3.86 19.26
CA GLY A 20 17.70 2.69 18.69
C GLY A 20 16.71 1.64 18.19
N LEU A 21 17.05 1.01 17.06
CA LEU A 21 16.22 -0.01 16.42
C LEU A 21 15.86 -1.15 17.38
N PRO A 22 14.70 -1.79 17.21
CA PRO A 22 14.30 -2.93 18.04
C PRO A 22 15.33 -4.06 17.97
N ALA A 23 15.45 -4.86 19.03
CA ALA A 23 16.26 -6.08 19.01
C ALA A 23 15.87 -7.00 17.84
N ASP A 24 16.82 -7.73 17.26
CA ASP A 24 16.65 -8.53 16.03
C ASP A 24 15.40 -9.43 16.05
N ALA A 25 15.11 -10.06 17.20
CA ALA A 25 13.92 -10.89 17.38
C ALA A 25 12.60 -10.10 17.26
N ALA A 26 12.56 -8.87 17.77
CA ALA A 26 11.40 -7.97 17.62
C ALA A 26 11.30 -7.44 16.19
N ALA A 27 12.43 -7.06 15.58
CA ALA A 27 12.50 -6.57 14.20
C ALA A 27 11.95 -7.61 13.21
N ARG A 28 12.40 -8.87 13.31
CA ARG A 28 11.89 -9.99 12.49
C ARG A 28 10.40 -10.20 12.69
N ARG A 29 9.94 -10.17 13.94
CA ARG A 29 8.52 -10.32 14.27
C ARG A 29 7.65 -9.22 13.63
N PHE A 30 8.14 -8.00 13.53
CA PHE A 30 7.44 -6.91 12.85
C PHE A 30 7.39 -7.12 11.34
N VAL A 31 8.52 -7.49 10.71
CA VAL A 31 8.57 -7.83 9.28
C VAL A 31 7.56 -8.94 8.95
N ASP A 32 7.57 -10.03 9.71
CA ASP A 32 6.64 -11.15 9.49
C ASP A 32 5.16 -10.72 9.64
N ALA A 33 4.86 -9.79 10.56
CA ALA A 33 3.52 -9.26 10.75
C ALA A 33 3.05 -8.42 9.54
N TYR A 34 3.93 -7.61 8.95
CA TYR A 34 3.62 -6.87 7.72
C TYR A 34 3.25 -7.83 6.58
N PHE A 35 4.08 -8.85 6.32
CA PHE A 35 3.84 -9.79 5.23
C PHE A 35 2.58 -10.64 5.42
N ARG A 36 2.21 -10.91 6.68
CA ARG A 36 0.99 -11.63 7.02
C ARG A 36 -0.27 -10.79 6.82
N ASN A 37 -0.25 -9.53 7.25
CA ASN A 37 -1.46 -8.72 7.41
C ASN A 37 -1.70 -7.71 6.29
N VAL A 38 -0.65 -7.29 5.57
CA VAL A 38 -0.73 -6.17 4.60
C VAL A 38 -0.39 -6.62 3.19
N ASN A 39 0.67 -7.42 3.03
CA ASN A 39 1.16 -7.82 1.70
C ASN A 39 0.16 -8.66 0.89
N GLY A 40 -0.83 -9.29 1.54
CA GLY A 40 -1.89 -10.01 0.83
C GLY A 40 -2.79 -9.10 -0.02
N ALA A 41 -3.11 -7.90 0.46
CA ALA A 41 -3.86 -6.90 -0.30
C ALA A 41 -2.96 -6.06 -1.22
N TYR A 42 -1.73 -5.81 -0.79
CA TYR A 42 -0.77 -4.93 -1.47
C TYR A 42 0.59 -5.65 -1.67
N PRO A 43 0.72 -6.56 -2.66
CA PRO A 43 1.87 -7.46 -2.79
C PRO A 43 3.09 -6.83 -3.49
N PHE A 44 3.47 -5.59 -3.16
CA PHE A 44 4.51 -4.84 -3.89
C PHE A 44 5.89 -4.84 -3.23
N VAL A 45 6.09 -5.61 -2.16
CA VAL A 45 7.36 -5.69 -1.43
C VAL A 45 7.93 -7.11 -1.53
N ASN A 46 9.22 -7.22 -1.87
CA ASN A 46 9.90 -8.51 -1.92
C ASN A 46 10.32 -8.96 -0.51
N GLN A 47 9.71 -10.04 -0.02
CA GLN A 47 9.95 -10.56 1.32
C GLN A 47 11.40 -11.01 1.55
N ALA A 48 12.00 -11.70 0.58
CA ALA A 48 13.38 -12.17 0.70
C ALA A 48 14.36 -11.00 0.83
N LYS A 49 14.19 -9.96 -0.02
CA LYS A 49 15.04 -8.76 0.01
C LYS A 49 14.92 -8.00 1.34
N ILE A 50 13.71 -7.88 1.89
CA ILE A 50 13.51 -7.23 3.19
C ILE A 50 14.17 -8.02 4.32
N LEU A 51 14.11 -9.35 4.29
CA LEU A 51 14.76 -10.19 5.29
C LEU A 51 16.29 -10.12 5.19
N GLU A 52 16.84 -10.10 3.99
CA GLU A 52 18.28 -9.87 3.77
C GLU A 52 18.73 -8.50 4.30
N ASN A 53 17.96 -7.45 4.04
CA ASN A 53 18.21 -6.11 4.59
C ASN A 53 18.10 -6.09 6.13
N LEU A 54 17.25 -6.94 6.71
CA LEU A 54 17.12 -7.11 8.16
C LEU A 54 18.31 -7.86 8.78
N GLU A 55 18.93 -8.80 8.07
CA GLU A 55 20.11 -9.51 8.58
C GLU A 55 21.37 -8.61 8.54
N THR A 56 21.38 -7.60 7.67
CA THR A 56 22.46 -6.62 7.52
C THR A 56 22.24 -5.35 8.36
N LEU A 57 21.28 -5.37 9.31
CA LEU A 57 20.82 -4.22 10.12
C LEU A 57 21.88 -3.60 11.04
N GLY A 58 22.98 -4.31 11.34
CA GLY A 58 24.02 -3.85 12.26
C GLY A 58 24.60 -2.47 11.96
N ASP A 59 24.50 -2.00 10.69
CA ASP A 59 25.06 -0.73 10.21
C ASP A 59 24.02 0.41 10.06
N LEU A 60 22.76 0.19 10.48
CA LEU A 60 21.61 1.01 10.03
C LEU A 60 21.63 2.48 10.49
N ALA A 61 22.33 2.81 11.59
CA ALA A 61 22.41 4.19 12.07
C ALA A 61 23.07 5.14 11.06
N GLN A 62 23.93 4.63 10.15
CA GLN A 62 24.51 5.39 9.03
C GLN A 62 23.67 5.31 7.74
N ARG A 63 22.74 4.34 7.64
CA ARG A 63 22.01 3.95 6.42
C ARG A 63 20.55 4.42 6.32
N LEU A 64 19.98 5.07 7.33
CA LEU A 64 18.66 5.74 7.25
C LEU A 64 18.55 6.82 6.12
N ARG A 65 19.55 6.93 5.25
CA ARG A 65 19.61 7.79 4.06
C ARG A 65 19.48 7.03 2.74
N ASP A 66 19.38 5.69 2.74
CA ASP A 66 19.10 4.92 1.51
C ASP A 66 17.65 4.44 1.45
N SER A 67 17.19 4.17 0.23
CA SER A 67 15.81 3.76 -0.03
C SER A 67 15.47 2.43 0.65
N GLN A 68 16.42 1.50 0.72
CA GLN A 68 16.20 0.14 1.24
C GLN A 68 16.01 0.14 2.76
N SER A 69 16.77 0.96 3.49
CA SER A 69 16.63 1.17 4.93
C SER A 69 15.30 1.84 5.25
N THR A 70 14.88 2.81 4.42
CA THR A 70 13.58 3.48 4.56
C THR A 70 12.42 2.50 4.33
N LEU A 71 12.50 1.66 3.29
CA LEU A 71 11.52 0.59 3.03
C LEU A 71 11.42 -0.37 4.23
N LEU A 72 12.56 -0.88 4.72
CA LEU A 72 12.59 -1.80 5.86
C LEU A 72 12.02 -1.14 7.13
N TYR A 73 12.39 0.11 7.40
CA TYR A 73 11.87 0.86 8.55
C TYR A 73 10.35 0.99 8.49
N LEU A 74 9.78 1.36 7.34
CA LEU A 74 8.33 1.47 7.17
C LEU A 74 7.64 0.10 7.26
N VAL A 75 8.22 -0.95 6.68
CA VAL A 75 7.71 -2.33 6.82
C VAL A 75 7.63 -2.75 8.29
N MET A 76 8.70 -2.50 9.08
CA MET A 76 8.70 -2.77 10.52
C MET A 76 7.69 -1.91 11.27
N SER A 77 7.57 -0.62 10.92
CA SER A 77 6.64 0.32 11.56
C SER A 77 5.19 -0.13 11.38
N ILE A 78 4.81 -0.50 10.14
CA ILE A 78 3.48 -1.03 9.83
C ILE A 78 3.28 -2.38 10.52
N GLY A 79 4.27 -3.27 10.46
CA GLY A 79 4.24 -4.56 11.14
C GLY A 79 3.95 -4.43 12.64
N CYS A 80 4.66 -3.52 13.33
CA CYS A 80 4.42 -3.18 14.72
C CYS A 80 3.00 -2.64 14.94
N ALA A 81 2.53 -1.70 14.11
CA ALA A 81 1.19 -1.13 14.23
C ALA A 81 0.08 -2.18 14.04
N THR A 82 0.26 -3.15 13.14
CA THR A 82 -0.71 -4.25 12.98
C THR A 82 -0.75 -5.17 14.20
N LEU A 83 0.40 -5.49 14.81
CA LEU A 83 0.45 -6.27 16.04
C LEU A 83 -0.15 -5.52 17.23
N GLU A 84 0.05 -4.21 17.31
CA GLU A 84 -0.51 -3.38 18.38
C GLU A 84 -2.03 -3.34 18.30
N ARG A 85 -2.61 -3.14 17.12
CA ARG A 85 -4.07 -3.23 16.90
C ARG A 85 -4.63 -4.60 17.25
N ALA A 86 -3.87 -5.66 17.01
CA ALA A 86 -4.22 -7.02 17.40
C ALA A 86 -3.93 -7.34 18.88
N SER A 87 -3.52 -6.36 19.70
CA SER A 87 -3.13 -6.53 21.11
C SER A 87 -2.04 -7.60 21.34
N ARG A 88 -1.17 -7.80 20.34
CA ARG A 88 -0.05 -8.76 20.40
C ARG A 88 1.25 -8.12 20.89
N VAL A 89 1.31 -6.80 20.99
CA VAL A 89 2.39 -6.02 21.61
C VAL A 89 1.78 -4.96 22.52
N PRO A 90 2.54 -4.39 23.48
CA PRO A 90 2.04 -3.32 24.35
C PRO A 90 1.50 -2.13 23.55
N ARG A 91 0.52 -1.42 24.11
CA ARG A 91 0.08 -0.15 23.54
C ARG A 91 1.24 0.84 23.53
N ASP A 92 1.23 1.74 22.56
CA ASP A 92 2.24 2.76 22.31
C ASP A 92 3.60 2.24 21.85
N THR A 93 3.73 0.95 21.52
CA THR A 93 4.95 0.40 20.91
C THR A 93 5.14 1.01 19.52
N ALA A 94 4.06 1.20 18.74
CA ALA A 94 4.17 1.80 17.41
C ALA A 94 4.66 3.25 17.45
N LYS A 95 4.42 3.98 18.55
CA LYS A 95 4.89 5.37 18.74
C LYS A 95 6.41 5.50 18.88
N GLN A 96 7.12 4.38 19.09
CA GLN A 96 8.59 4.34 19.10
C GLN A 96 9.17 4.52 17.70
N PHE A 97 8.41 4.15 16.66
CA PHE A 97 8.77 4.46 15.28
C PHE A 97 8.45 5.94 15.00
N LYS A 98 9.48 6.74 14.72
CA LYS A 98 9.38 8.15 14.35
C LYS A 98 9.51 8.28 12.85
N VAL A 99 8.37 8.35 12.16
CA VAL A 99 8.32 8.47 10.70
C VAL A 99 8.38 9.95 10.30
N ALA A 100 9.43 10.31 9.58
CA ALA A 100 9.69 11.66 9.08
C ALA A 100 8.91 11.93 7.78
N TYR A 101 7.60 12.12 7.88
CA TYR A 101 6.70 12.22 6.72
C TYR A 101 7.14 13.28 5.70
N ALA A 102 7.47 14.49 6.15
CA ALA A 102 7.77 15.61 5.25
C ALA A 102 9.06 15.34 4.46
N GLU A 103 10.10 14.86 5.14
CA GLU A 103 11.40 14.54 4.57
C GLU A 103 11.28 13.38 3.57
N ILE A 104 10.58 12.31 3.93
CA ILE A 104 10.36 11.16 3.05
C ILE A 104 9.59 11.58 1.80
N ILE A 105 8.50 12.36 1.95
CA ILE A 105 7.71 12.84 0.81
C ILE A 105 8.57 13.72 -0.10
N GLN A 106 9.30 14.69 0.47
CA GLN A 106 10.16 15.59 -0.30
C GLN A 106 11.22 14.82 -1.08
N GLU A 107 11.92 13.88 -0.44
CA GLU A 107 12.95 13.08 -1.12
C GLU A 107 12.35 12.23 -2.25
N CYS A 108 11.24 11.53 -1.99
CA CYS A 108 10.60 10.67 -2.98
C CYS A 108 10.07 11.46 -4.19
N VAL A 109 9.51 12.66 -3.96
CA VAL A 109 9.05 13.55 -5.03
C VAL A 109 10.22 13.99 -5.92
N CYS A 110 11.40 14.23 -5.35
CA CYS A 110 12.58 14.66 -6.11
C CYS A 110 13.28 13.54 -6.89
N ARG A 111 13.17 12.27 -6.48
CA ARG A 111 13.92 11.15 -7.09
C ARG A 111 13.15 10.38 -8.17
N ASP A 112 11.82 10.50 -8.22
CA ASP A 112 10.91 9.86 -9.20
C ASP A 112 11.37 8.46 -9.70
N SER A 113 11.55 7.54 -8.75
CA SER A 113 12.06 6.17 -8.98
C SER A 113 11.08 5.11 -8.48
N ILE A 114 11.24 3.86 -8.92
CA ILE A 114 10.42 2.74 -8.42
C ILE A 114 10.48 2.62 -6.89
N ASP A 115 11.68 2.77 -6.32
CA ASP A 115 11.91 2.79 -4.87
C ASP A 115 11.12 3.93 -4.20
N SER A 116 11.12 5.13 -4.80
CA SER A 116 10.39 6.30 -4.28
C SER A 116 8.88 6.03 -4.23
N VAL A 117 8.34 5.40 -5.28
CA VAL A 117 6.92 5.01 -5.34
C VAL A 117 6.60 3.92 -4.32
N GLN A 118 7.47 2.92 -4.13
CA GLN A 118 7.30 1.91 -3.07
C GLN A 118 7.32 2.54 -1.66
N ILE A 119 8.22 3.49 -1.41
CA ILE A 119 8.32 4.20 -0.14
C ILE A 119 7.06 5.04 0.12
N LEU A 120 6.59 5.81 -0.87
CA LEU A 120 5.34 6.58 -0.73
C LEU A 120 4.14 5.67 -0.47
N MET A 121 4.09 4.50 -1.12
CA MET A 121 3.03 3.52 -0.87
C MET A 121 3.07 2.94 0.54
N LEU A 122 4.26 2.59 1.06
CA LEU A 122 4.39 2.17 2.45
C LEU A 122 4.06 3.32 3.42
N LEU A 123 4.46 4.55 3.11
CA LEU A 123 4.17 5.72 3.93
C LEU A 123 2.66 5.98 4.02
N ALA A 124 1.95 5.88 2.89
CA ALA A 124 0.50 5.96 2.85
C ALA A 124 -0.17 4.87 3.70
N LEU A 125 0.32 3.62 3.59
CA LEU A 125 -0.19 2.50 4.39
C LEU A 125 0.09 2.71 5.89
N TYR A 126 1.26 3.20 6.27
CA TYR A 126 1.58 3.53 7.66
C TYR A 126 0.64 4.62 8.21
N SER A 127 0.32 5.62 7.39
CA SER A 127 -0.61 6.70 7.76
C SER A 127 -2.04 6.24 8.10
N LEU A 128 -2.44 5.03 7.67
CA LEU A 128 -3.72 4.44 8.12
C LEU A 128 -3.73 4.05 9.61
N PHE A 129 -2.54 3.93 10.21
CA PHE A 129 -2.34 3.55 11.60
C PHE A 129 -1.91 4.70 12.49
N ASP A 130 -1.41 5.80 11.91
CA ASP A 130 -0.91 6.95 12.65
C ASP A 130 -1.95 8.09 12.68
N PRO A 131 -2.54 8.41 13.84
CA PRO A 131 -3.47 9.54 13.98
C PRO A 131 -2.85 10.90 13.68
N ALA A 132 -1.51 11.03 13.78
CA ALA A 132 -0.77 12.24 13.44
C ALA A 132 -0.23 12.22 11.99
N GLY A 133 -0.53 11.17 11.24
CA GLY A 133 -0.01 10.97 9.90
C GLY A 133 -0.58 11.95 8.87
N ALA A 134 0.14 12.15 7.77
CA ALA A 134 -0.35 12.94 6.65
C ALA A 134 -1.53 12.25 5.94
N LEU A 135 -2.33 13.02 5.21
CA LEU A 135 -3.52 12.51 4.53
C LEU A 135 -3.17 11.41 3.52
N VAL A 136 -3.65 10.19 3.79
CA VAL A 136 -3.39 8.99 2.96
C VAL A 136 -3.75 9.27 1.50
N TYR A 137 -4.90 9.89 1.25
CA TYR A 137 -5.36 10.25 -0.09
C TYR A 137 -4.36 11.11 -0.86
N SER A 138 -3.73 12.08 -0.20
CA SER A 138 -2.72 12.94 -0.82
C SER A 138 -1.43 12.19 -1.14
N ILE A 139 -0.93 11.35 -0.22
CA ILE A 139 0.30 10.57 -0.44
C ILE A 139 0.10 9.59 -1.60
N VAL A 140 -1.06 8.91 -1.65
CA VAL A 140 -1.40 7.98 -2.74
C VAL A 140 -1.57 8.74 -4.06
N GLY A 141 -2.13 9.94 -4.06
CA GLY A 141 -2.20 10.79 -5.24
C GLY A 141 -0.81 11.14 -5.79
N ILE A 142 0.16 11.43 -4.93
CA ILE A 142 1.56 11.65 -5.33
C ILE A 142 2.14 10.37 -5.95
N ALA A 143 2.00 9.23 -5.25
CA ALA A 143 2.48 7.93 -5.73
C ALA A 143 1.87 7.54 -7.08
N ALA A 144 0.57 7.80 -7.28
CA ALA A 144 -0.14 7.54 -8.53
C ALA A 144 0.39 8.39 -9.69
N ARG A 145 0.67 9.68 -9.45
CA ARG A 145 1.26 10.55 -10.47
C ARG A 145 2.67 10.12 -10.84
N GLN A 146 3.50 9.77 -9.87
CA GLN A 146 4.84 9.23 -10.15
C GLN A 146 4.79 7.89 -10.88
N ALA A 147 3.88 6.98 -10.49
CA ALA A 147 3.66 5.73 -11.19
C ALA A 147 3.30 5.94 -12.67
N ILE A 148 2.53 6.98 -12.99
CA ILE A 148 2.26 7.37 -14.37
C ILE A 148 3.55 7.86 -15.05
N THR A 149 4.30 8.76 -14.41
CA THR A 149 5.53 9.35 -14.98
C THR A 149 6.60 8.30 -15.29
N ILE A 150 6.82 7.33 -14.40
CA ILE A 150 7.81 6.26 -14.59
C ILE A 150 7.29 5.09 -15.45
N GLY A 151 6.06 5.20 -15.97
CA GLY A 151 5.49 4.25 -16.94
C GLY A 151 4.89 2.97 -16.36
N LEU A 152 4.44 2.95 -15.11
CA LEU A 152 3.81 1.75 -14.50
C LEU A 152 2.41 1.43 -15.05
N THR A 153 1.79 2.34 -15.81
CA THR A 153 0.38 2.24 -16.26
C THR A 153 0.21 1.57 -17.62
N ARG A 154 1.30 1.18 -18.27
CA ARG A 154 1.31 0.59 -19.62
C ARG A 154 2.33 -0.53 -19.68
N ARG A 155 2.11 -1.49 -20.57
CA ARG A 155 3.18 -2.44 -20.91
C ARG A 155 4.34 -1.71 -21.59
N PRO A 156 5.59 -2.07 -21.27
CA PRO A 156 6.74 -1.63 -22.04
C PRO A 156 6.58 -2.05 -23.51
N ALA A 157 7.11 -1.26 -24.45
CA ALA A 157 7.05 -1.59 -25.87
C ALA A 157 7.86 -2.84 -26.23
N ASP A 158 8.92 -3.12 -25.45
CA ASP A 158 9.72 -4.34 -25.52
C ASP A 158 9.52 -5.16 -24.23
N GLU A 159 9.07 -6.40 -24.36
CA GLU A 159 8.87 -7.31 -23.22
C GLU A 159 10.17 -7.57 -22.44
N ASN A 160 11.33 -7.32 -23.04
CA ASN A 160 12.64 -7.46 -22.39
C ASN A 160 13.19 -6.16 -21.78
N THR A 161 12.39 -5.09 -21.71
CA THR A 161 12.83 -3.80 -21.14
C THR A 161 13.34 -3.96 -19.70
N TYR A 162 12.71 -4.85 -18.93
CA TYR A 162 13.08 -5.12 -17.53
C TYR A 162 13.19 -6.62 -17.28
N PRO A 163 14.04 -7.06 -16.32
CA PRO A 163 14.06 -8.44 -15.88
C PRO A 163 12.67 -8.91 -15.41
N PRO A 164 12.30 -10.19 -15.55
CA PRO A 164 10.97 -10.69 -15.20
C PRO A 164 10.53 -10.36 -13.77
N ALA A 165 11.44 -10.44 -12.80
CA ALA A 165 11.17 -10.10 -11.40
C ALA A 165 10.85 -8.60 -11.21
N GLU A 166 11.51 -7.71 -11.95
CA GLU A 166 11.23 -6.27 -11.91
C GLU A 166 9.92 -5.94 -12.62
N THR A 167 9.64 -6.58 -13.77
CA THR A 167 8.36 -6.43 -14.48
C THR A 167 7.18 -6.79 -13.56
N GLU A 168 7.28 -7.92 -12.86
CA GLU A 168 6.23 -8.34 -11.92
C GLU A 168 6.13 -7.41 -10.70
N LEU A 169 7.25 -6.90 -10.19
CA LEU A 169 7.23 -5.86 -9.14
C LEU A 169 6.48 -4.60 -9.60
N ARG A 170 6.70 -4.14 -10.84
CA ARG A 170 6.02 -2.98 -11.42
C ARG A 170 4.50 -3.21 -11.52
N HIS A 171 4.07 -4.39 -11.96
CA HIS A 171 2.65 -4.75 -11.99
C HIS A 171 2.03 -4.76 -10.59
N ARG A 172 2.68 -5.42 -9.63
CA ARG A 172 2.24 -5.49 -8.23
C ARG A 172 2.14 -4.12 -7.59
N LEU A 173 3.11 -3.24 -7.86
CA LEU A 173 3.14 -1.88 -7.35
C LEU A 173 2.00 -1.05 -7.94
N TYR A 174 1.80 -1.08 -9.27
CA TYR A 174 0.68 -0.41 -9.93
C TYR A 174 -0.65 -0.82 -9.30
N TRP A 175 -0.92 -2.12 -9.20
CA TRP A 175 -2.19 -2.61 -8.67
C TRP A 175 -2.37 -2.35 -7.18
N SER A 176 -1.28 -2.26 -6.42
CA SER A 176 -1.33 -1.85 -5.01
C SER A 176 -1.70 -0.38 -4.85
N ILE A 177 -1.14 0.51 -5.70
CA ILE A 177 -1.52 1.93 -5.75
C ILE A 177 -2.98 2.06 -6.16
N PHE A 178 -3.38 1.38 -7.23
CA PHE A 178 -4.76 1.36 -7.75
C PHE A 178 -5.76 0.98 -6.65
N ALA A 179 -5.45 -0.07 -5.88
CA ALA A 179 -6.32 -0.54 -4.83
C ALA A 179 -6.44 0.46 -3.66
N LEU A 180 -5.32 1.03 -3.22
CA LEU A 180 -5.33 1.98 -2.11
C LEU A 180 -5.98 3.33 -2.51
N ASP A 181 -5.72 3.81 -3.73
CA ASP A 181 -6.31 5.01 -4.32
C ASP A 181 -7.84 4.95 -4.28
N ARG A 182 -8.41 3.85 -4.81
CA ARG A 182 -9.87 3.62 -4.79
C ARG A 182 -10.44 3.47 -3.40
N MET A 183 -9.77 2.71 -2.53
CA MET A 183 -10.21 2.55 -1.14
C MET A 183 -10.37 3.92 -0.46
N MET A 184 -9.38 4.81 -0.63
CA MET A 184 -9.41 6.13 -0.02
C MET A 184 -10.39 7.08 -0.69
N ALA A 185 -10.45 7.07 -2.03
CA ALA A 185 -11.37 7.87 -2.84
C ALA A 185 -12.83 7.57 -2.49
N VAL A 186 -13.20 6.29 -2.50
CA VAL A 186 -14.57 5.83 -2.20
C VAL A 186 -14.96 6.15 -0.76
N SER A 187 -14.05 5.92 0.19
CA SER A 187 -14.31 6.21 1.62
C SER A 187 -14.56 7.69 1.90
N GLN A 188 -14.04 8.59 1.06
CA GLN A 188 -14.13 10.05 1.25
C GLN A 188 -15.03 10.74 0.22
N GLY A 189 -15.59 10.01 -0.75
CA GLY A 189 -16.34 10.59 -1.86
C GLY A 189 -15.49 11.47 -2.78
N LEU A 190 -14.18 11.17 -2.91
CA LEU A 190 -13.23 11.92 -3.71
C LEU A 190 -12.92 11.23 -5.05
N PRO A 191 -12.49 11.95 -6.10
CA PRO A 191 -12.09 11.34 -7.36
C PRO A 191 -10.91 10.38 -7.22
N VAL A 192 -10.85 9.34 -8.05
CA VAL A 192 -9.69 8.43 -8.16
C VAL A 192 -8.57 9.07 -8.98
N ALA A 193 -7.32 8.74 -8.67
CA ALA A 193 -6.14 9.22 -9.40
C ALA A 193 -5.81 8.34 -10.62
N LEU A 194 -5.98 7.02 -10.51
CA LEU A 194 -5.68 6.07 -11.58
C LEU A 194 -6.96 5.62 -12.31
N PRO A 195 -7.01 5.61 -13.65
CA PRO A 195 -8.18 5.16 -14.41
C PRO A 195 -8.29 3.63 -14.48
N ASP A 196 -9.46 3.11 -14.83
CA ASP A 196 -9.73 1.65 -14.96
C ASP A 196 -9.12 1.02 -16.23
N ASN A 197 -8.68 1.82 -17.20
CA ASN A 197 -8.27 1.37 -18.54
C ASN A 197 -6.76 1.14 -18.71
N ALA A 198 -6.01 0.97 -17.62
CA ALA A 198 -4.58 0.70 -17.72
C ALA A 198 -4.31 -0.68 -18.32
N ASP A 199 -3.32 -0.77 -19.20
CA ASP A 199 -2.85 -2.03 -19.76
C ASP A 199 -1.75 -2.60 -18.87
N VAL A 200 -2.15 -3.14 -17.71
CA VAL A 200 -1.24 -3.75 -16.73
C VAL A 200 -1.79 -5.13 -16.36
N PRO A 201 -1.05 -6.23 -16.63
CA PRO A 201 -1.44 -7.56 -16.19
C PRO A 201 -1.69 -7.66 -14.69
N PHE A 202 -2.66 -8.47 -14.26
CA PHE A 202 -2.88 -8.74 -12.83
C PHE A 202 -1.67 -9.45 -12.20
N PRO A 203 -1.38 -9.23 -10.89
CA PRO A 203 -0.18 -9.73 -10.21
C PRO A 203 0.08 -11.24 -10.36
N GLY A 204 1.06 -11.65 -11.18
CA GLY A 204 1.45 -13.02 -11.47
C GLY A 204 2.45 -13.63 -10.47
N LEU A 205 2.76 -14.92 -10.61
CA LEU A 205 3.91 -15.53 -9.92
C LEU A 205 5.19 -15.18 -10.67
N THR A 206 6.28 -14.91 -9.94
CA THR A 206 7.61 -14.88 -10.57
C THR A 206 8.11 -16.30 -10.84
N VAL A 207 9.19 -16.43 -11.62
CA VAL A 207 9.83 -17.73 -11.89
C VAL A 207 10.34 -18.35 -10.59
N GLU A 208 10.94 -17.55 -9.72
CA GLU A 208 11.47 -17.99 -8.42
C GLU A 208 10.35 -18.44 -7.48
N GLU A 209 9.24 -17.68 -7.40
CA GLU A 209 8.09 -18.06 -6.58
C GLU A 209 7.43 -19.35 -7.08
N PHE A 210 7.36 -19.53 -8.41
CA PHE A 210 6.83 -20.75 -9.02
C PHE A 210 7.72 -21.97 -8.74
N ALA A 211 9.04 -21.79 -8.80
CA ALA A 211 10.02 -22.83 -8.51
C ALA A 211 10.16 -23.12 -7.01
N SER A 212 9.69 -22.23 -6.14
CA SER A 212 9.82 -22.37 -4.69
C SER A 212 8.95 -23.51 -4.12
N GLY A 213 9.38 -24.08 -2.99
CA GLY A 213 8.57 -25.03 -2.21
C GLY A 213 7.28 -24.42 -1.64
N GLU A 214 7.18 -23.09 -1.61
CA GLU A 214 6.03 -22.34 -1.08
C GLU A 214 5.08 -21.83 -2.17
N ARG A 215 5.19 -22.32 -3.42
CA ARG A 215 4.39 -21.85 -4.57
C ARG A 215 2.88 -21.73 -4.31
N ILE A 216 2.31 -22.64 -3.52
CA ILE A 216 0.88 -22.65 -3.18
C ILE A 216 0.52 -21.45 -2.31
N THR A 217 1.40 -21.09 -1.36
CA THR A 217 1.23 -19.94 -0.48
C THR A 217 1.31 -18.63 -1.29
N TYR A 218 2.29 -18.50 -2.19
CA TYR A 218 2.39 -17.35 -3.08
C TYR A 218 1.16 -17.22 -3.98
N ALA A 219 0.75 -18.31 -4.62
CA ALA A 219 -0.44 -18.33 -5.48
C ALA A 219 -1.68 -17.88 -4.71
N ARG A 220 -1.90 -18.38 -3.48
CA ARG A 220 -3.04 -17.97 -2.64
C ARG A 220 -3.01 -16.48 -2.30
N ARG A 221 -1.86 -15.94 -1.90
CA ARG A 221 -1.71 -14.51 -1.60
C ARG A 221 -2.03 -13.64 -2.82
N LEU A 222 -1.55 -14.03 -4.00
CA LEU A 222 -1.81 -13.30 -5.24
C LEU A 222 -3.26 -13.43 -5.71
N GLN A 223 -3.95 -14.55 -5.40
CA GLN A 223 -5.39 -14.67 -5.62
C GLN A 223 -6.17 -13.71 -4.72
N THR A 224 -5.80 -13.60 -3.43
CA THR A 224 -6.37 -12.57 -2.55
C THR A 224 -6.17 -11.17 -3.10
N SER A 225 -4.96 -10.84 -3.58
CA SER A 225 -4.69 -9.53 -4.19
C SER A 225 -5.55 -9.27 -5.43
N ARG A 226 -5.65 -10.25 -6.36
CA ARG A 226 -6.55 -10.15 -7.53
C ARG A 226 -7.99 -9.84 -7.15
N HIS A 227 -8.48 -10.52 -6.11
CA HIS A 227 -9.84 -10.34 -5.65
C HIS A 227 -10.09 -8.99 -4.99
N VAL A 228 -9.11 -8.47 -4.24
CA VAL A 228 -9.12 -7.10 -3.74
C VAL A 228 -9.15 -6.12 -4.91
N ILE A 229 -8.33 -6.31 -5.94
CA ILE A 229 -8.32 -5.43 -7.11
C ILE A 229 -9.70 -5.39 -7.80
N GLN A 230 -10.32 -6.56 -7.99
CA GLN A 230 -11.67 -6.66 -8.58
C GLN A 230 -12.72 -5.94 -7.73
N LEU A 231 -12.64 -6.02 -6.40
CA LEU A 231 -13.49 -5.25 -5.49
C LEU A 231 -13.31 -3.75 -5.70
N ARG A 232 -12.06 -3.29 -5.81
CA ARG A 232 -11.75 -1.88 -6.03
C ARG A 232 -12.27 -1.40 -7.39
N GLN A 233 -12.19 -2.22 -8.44
CA GLN A 233 -12.82 -1.94 -9.74
C GLN A 233 -14.36 -1.84 -9.64
N LEU A 234 -15.00 -2.66 -8.81
CA LEU A 234 -16.43 -2.55 -8.52
C LEU A 234 -16.76 -1.24 -7.81
N GLU A 235 -16.04 -0.91 -6.75
CA GLU A 235 -16.24 0.33 -6.00
C GLU A 235 -16.01 1.56 -6.88
N GLY A 236 -15.00 1.54 -7.75
CA GLY A 236 -14.76 2.60 -8.74
C GLY A 236 -15.94 2.80 -9.69
N ARG A 237 -16.48 1.71 -10.25
CA ARG A 237 -17.69 1.78 -11.10
C ARG A 237 -18.90 2.32 -10.36
N ILE A 238 -19.10 1.93 -9.10
CA ILE A 238 -20.19 2.46 -8.25
C ILE A 238 -20.00 3.97 -8.04
N LEU A 239 -18.78 4.39 -7.70
CA LEU A 239 -18.44 5.79 -7.49
C LEU A 239 -18.73 6.64 -8.74
N GLU A 240 -18.29 6.18 -9.92
CA GLU A 240 -18.50 6.90 -11.17
C GLU A 240 -19.97 6.92 -11.61
N GLN A 241 -20.66 5.78 -11.57
CA GLN A 241 -22.01 5.65 -12.13
C GLN A 241 -23.11 6.22 -11.22
N ILE A 242 -22.90 6.19 -9.91
CA ILE A 242 -23.89 6.59 -8.91
C ILE A 242 -23.50 7.92 -8.26
N HIS A 243 -22.29 8.02 -7.72
CA HIS A 243 -21.93 9.16 -6.85
C HIS A 243 -21.44 10.39 -7.62
N PHE A 244 -20.72 10.22 -8.73
CA PHE A 244 -20.21 11.33 -9.54
C PHE A 244 -21.06 11.69 -10.75
N ARG A 245 -22.16 10.96 -10.98
CA ARG A 245 -23.12 11.31 -12.02
C ARG A 245 -23.79 12.64 -11.67
N ARG A 246 -23.86 13.56 -12.64
CA ARG A 246 -24.47 14.88 -12.43
C ARG A 246 -25.98 14.76 -12.30
N GLU A 247 -26.61 15.63 -11.52
CA GLU A 247 -28.07 15.63 -11.35
C GLU A 247 -28.83 15.74 -12.68
N ALA A 248 -28.34 16.56 -13.62
CA ALA A 248 -28.92 16.67 -14.97
C ALA A 248 -28.88 15.33 -15.73
N GLU A 249 -27.76 14.61 -15.67
CA GLU A 249 -27.61 13.29 -16.29
C GLU A 249 -28.47 12.22 -15.60
N ILE A 250 -28.79 12.40 -14.31
CA ILE A 250 -29.72 11.53 -13.57
C ILE A 250 -31.17 11.80 -13.97
N ALA A 251 -31.52 13.07 -14.22
CA ALA A 251 -32.85 13.48 -14.64
C ALA A 251 -33.19 13.03 -16.06
N GLU A 252 -32.21 12.96 -16.94
CA GLU A 252 -32.36 12.48 -18.33
C GLU A 252 -32.43 10.95 -18.45
N LEU A 253 -32.00 10.20 -17.43
CA LEU A 253 -32.03 8.74 -17.45
C LEU A 253 -33.46 8.21 -17.42
N ALA A 254 -33.82 7.38 -18.41
CA ALA A 254 -35.10 6.69 -18.39
C ALA A 254 -35.19 5.73 -17.18
N PRO A 255 -36.39 5.51 -16.60
CA PRO A 255 -36.57 4.58 -15.48
C PRO A 255 -36.15 3.13 -15.78
N LEU A 256 -36.12 2.74 -17.06
CA LEU A 256 -35.62 1.44 -17.50
C LEU A 256 -34.09 1.37 -17.43
N ASP A 257 -33.40 2.41 -17.90
CA ASP A 257 -31.93 2.48 -17.89
C ASP A 257 -31.38 2.51 -16.46
N ARG A 258 -32.04 3.25 -15.56
CA ARG A 258 -31.70 3.25 -14.13
C ARG A 258 -31.78 1.85 -13.52
N ARG A 259 -32.85 1.10 -13.84
CA ARG A 259 -33.03 -0.29 -13.36
C ARG A 259 -31.99 -1.23 -13.96
N ALA A 260 -31.69 -1.09 -15.25
CA ALA A 260 -30.68 -1.90 -15.92
C ALA A 260 -29.28 -1.68 -15.31
N MET A 261 -28.90 -0.44 -15.05
CA MET A 261 -27.65 -0.08 -14.39
C MET A 261 -27.54 -0.70 -12.99
N LEU A 262 -28.56 -0.51 -12.15
CA LEU A 262 -28.57 -1.09 -10.80
C LEU A 262 -28.54 -2.63 -10.83
N SER A 263 -29.28 -3.25 -11.76
CA SER A 263 -29.26 -4.71 -11.94
C SER A 263 -27.89 -5.22 -12.37
N SER A 264 -27.20 -4.49 -13.26
CA SER A 264 -25.86 -4.84 -13.73
C SER A 264 -24.82 -4.74 -12.61
N LEU A 265 -24.84 -3.65 -11.82
CA LEU A 265 -23.96 -3.49 -10.67
C LEU A 265 -24.20 -4.62 -9.64
N ARG A 266 -25.47 -4.90 -9.33
CA ARG A 266 -25.84 -5.96 -8.39
C ARG A 266 -25.35 -7.34 -8.85
N ALA A 267 -25.59 -7.69 -10.12
CA ALA A 267 -25.13 -8.96 -10.68
C ALA A 267 -23.60 -9.11 -10.59
N THR A 268 -22.86 -8.02 -10.83
CA THR A 268 -21.39 -8.07 -10.75
C THR A 268 -20.89 -8.19 -9.30
N ILE A 269 -21.57 -7.56 -8.33
CA ILE A 269 -21.28 -7.73 -6.90
C ILE A 269 -21.54 -9.18 -6.48
N GLU A 270 -22.66 -9.77 -6.91
CA GLU A 270 -23.02 -11.16 -6.60
C GLU A 270 -22.03 -12.17 -7.22
N ASP A 271 -21.58 -11.94 -8.46
CA ASP A 271 -20.54 -12.76 -9.11
C ASP A 271 -19.20 -12.67 -8.35
N TRP A 272 -18.75 -11.45 -8.04
CA TRP A 272 -17.53 -11.25 -7.25
C TRP A 272 -17.64 -11.95 -5.89
N TYR A 273 -18.74 -11.77 -5.15
CA TYR A 273 -18.95 -12.40 -3.85
C TYR A 273 -18.92 -13.95 -3.95
N SER A 274 -19.53 -14.51 -4.99
CA SER A 274 -19.54 -15.95 -5.25
C SER A 274 -18.14 -16.50 -5.50
N GLN A 275 -17.32 -15.78 -6.28
CA GLN A 275 -15.92 -16.15 -6.53
C GLN A 275 -15.07 -16.03 -5.24
N GLY A 276 -15.32 -15.02 -4.41
CA GLY A 276 -14.64 -14.83 -3.12
C GLY A 276 -14.92 -15.95 -2.12
N CYS A 277 -16.18 -16.41 -2.03
CA CYS A 277 -16.56 -17.55 -1.19
C CYS A 277 -15.76 -18.81 -1.51
N LEU A 278 -15.42 -19.04 -2.78
CA LEU A 278 -14.63 -20.20 -3.23
C LEU A 278 -13.15 -20.11 -2.83
N MET A 279 -12.66 -18.93 -2.45
CA MET A 279 -11.28 -18.74 -2.02
C MET A 279 -11.07 -18.87 -0.52
N SER A 280 -12.15 -18.83 0.28
CA SER A 280 -12.05 -19.11 1.71
C SER A 280 -11.77 -20.61 1.89
N PRO A 281 -10.68 -21.01 2.57
CA PRO A 281 -10.51 -22.41 2.92
C PRO A 281 -11.71 -22.84 3.78
N LEU A 282 -12.31 -23.98 3.45
CA LEU A 282 -13.17 -24.72 4.38
C LEU A 282 -12.26 -25.22 5.52
N GLY A 283 -11.96 -24.35 6.47
CA GLY A 283 -11.00 -24.58 7.55
C GLY A 283 -11.63 -24.31 8.91
N GLY A 284 -12.15 -25.36 9.54
CA GLY A 284 -12.11 -25.63 10.98
C GLY A 284 -12.84 -24.74 11.98
N ASP A 285 -12.92 -23.43 11.78
CA ASP A 285 -13.55 -22.53 12.74
C ASP A 285 -14.91 -22.10 12.25
N ASN A 286 -15.88 -22.96 12.56
CA ASN A 286 -17.30 -22.71 12.43
C ASN A 286 -17.71 -21.61 13.44
N THR A 287 -17.34 -20.37 13.16
CA THR A 287 -17.99 -19.21 13.78
C THR A 287 -19.05 -18.72 12.82
N THR A 288 -20.27 -19.17 13.07
CA THR A 288 -21.49 -18.70 12.40
C THR A 288 -21.65 -17.20 12.67
N ILE A 289 -21.19 -16.35 11.77
CA ILE A 289 -21.48 -14.92 11.76
C ILE A 289 -22.88 -14.72 11.18
N HIS A 290 -23.91 -15.27 11.82
CA HIS A 290 -25.31 -14.87 11.64
C HIS A 290 -26.10 -15.26 12.90
N SER A 291 -26.07 -14.39 13.91
CA SER A 291 -27.20 -14.18 14.83
C SER A 291 -26.99 -12.89 15.63
N SER A 292 -27.56 -11.80 15.12
CA SER A 292 -28.13 -10.69 15.89
C SER A 292 -29.03 -9.90 14.93
#